data_AF-A0A550JKM0-F1
#
_entry.id   AF-A0A550JKM0-F1
#
_cell.length_a   1.000
_cell.length_b   1.000
_cell.length_c   1.000
_cell.angle_alpha   90.00
_cell.angle_beta   90.00
_cell.angle_gamma   90.00
#
_symmetry.space_group_name_H-M   'P 1'
#
loop_
_entity.id
_entity.type
_entity.pdbx_description
1 polymer ?
#
loop_
_entity_poly.entity_id
_entity_poly.type
_entity_poly.pdbx_seq_one_letter_code
_entity_poly.pdbx_strand_id
1 'polypeptide(L)' 'MSVPICYCYGYDEDDIRADVCANGGRSLILERILAEKRQGTCRCAETHPDGR' A
#
# COMPACT_ATOMS: atom_id res chain seq x y z
N MET A 1 3.87 -11.06 -13.10
CA MET A 1 4.38 -10.49 -11.83
C MET A 1 3.73 -9.14 -11.68
N SER A 2 2.84 -9.00 -10.70
CA SER A 2 2.28 -7.71 -10.28
C SER A 2 3.41 -6.87 -9.68
N VAL A 3 3.42 -5.58 -10.01
CA VAL A 3 4.37 -4.62 -9.42
C VAL A 3 3.78 -4.16 -8.09
N PRO A 4 4.54 -4.17 -6.97
CA PRO A 4 4.04 -3.64 -5.71
C PRO A 4 3.63 -2.19 -5.86
N ILE A 5 2.44 -1.85 -5.35
CA ILE A 5 1.96 -0.48 -5.24
C ILE A 5 2.55 0.16 -3.98
N CYS A 6 2.69 -0.62 -2.90
CA CYS A 6 3.38 -0.17 -1.69
C CYS A 6 4.61 -1.04 -1.41
N TYR A 7 5.79 -0.55 -1.78
CA TYR A 7 7.06 -1.24 -1.55
C TYR A 7 7.45 -1.37 -0.07
N CYS A 8 6.85 -0.57 0.82
CA CYS A 8 7.11 -0.68 2.26
C CYS A 8 6.46 -1.91 2.89
N TYR A 9 5.31 -2.34 2.35
CA TYR A 9 4.53 -3.45 2.90
C TYR A 9 4.32 -4.60 1.91
N GLY A 10 4.77 -4.44 0.66
CA GLY A 10 4.65 -5.43 -0.39
C GLY A 10 3.28 -5.51 -1.06
N TYR A 11 2.35 -4.60 -0.75
CA TYR A 11 1.00 -4.66 -1.30
C TYR A 11 0.98 -4.39 -2.80
N ASP A 12 0.36 -5.28 -3.55
CA ASP A 12 0.13 -5.14 -4.98
C ASP A 12 -1.35 -4.82 -5.32
N GLU A 13 -1.67 -4.78 -6.61
CA GLU A 13 -3.03 -4.50 -7.07
C GLU A 13 -4.03 -5.55 -6.62
N ASP A 14 -3.63 -6.82 -6.62
CA ASP A 14 -4.53 -7.93 -6.27
C ASP A 14 -4.80 -7.96 -4.77
N ASP A 15 -3.82 -7.63 -3.94
CA ASP A 15 -4.03 -7.42 -2.50
C ASP A 15 -5.06 -6.33 -2.23
N ILE A 16 -4.92 -5.16 -2.88
CA ILE A 16 -5.84 -4.03 -2.70
C ILE A 16 -7.24 -4.40 -3.21
N ARG A 17 -7.33 -5.08 -4.36
CA ARG A 17 -8.62 -5.51 -4.93
C ARG A 17 -9.31 -6.52 -4.01
N ALA A 18 -8.58 -7.52 -3.52
CA ALA A 18 -9.10 -8.52 -2.59
C ALA A 18 -9.58 -7.88 -1.28
N ASP A 19 -8.81 -6.93 -0.74
CA ASP A 19 -9.15 -6.18 0.46
C ASP A 19 -10.43 -5.34 0.27
N VAL A 20 -10.58 -4.65 -0.86
CA VAL A 20 -11.82 -3.91 -1.18
C VAL A 20 -13.03 -4.85 -1.25
N CYS A 21 -12.89 -5.99 -1.94
CA CYS A 21 -13.96 -6.97 -2.06
C CYS A 21 -14.35 -7.57 -0.69
N ALA A 22 -13.36 -7.87 0.15
CA ALA A 22 -13.56 -8.46 1.47
C ALA A 22 -14.22 -7.48 2.46
N ASN A 23 -13.93 -6.19 2.36
CA ASN A 23 -14.39 -5.16 3.29
C ASN A 23 -15.57 -4.33 2.75
N GLY A 24 -16.36 -4.90 1.84
CA GLY A 24 -17.61 -4.26 1.39
C GLY A 24 -17.40 -2.96 0.63
N GLY A 25 -16.34 -2.86 -0.16
CA GLY A 25 -16.02 -1.68 -0.98
C GLY A 25 -15.03 -0.70 -0.34
N ARG A 26 -14.57 -0.96 0.89
CA ARG A 26 -13.57 -0.14 1.60
C ARG A 26 -12.21 -0.81 1.53
N SER A 27 -11.13 -0.07 1.26
CA SER A 27 -9.79 -0.64 1.37
C SER A 27 -9.12 -0.26 2.70
N LEU A 28 -8.96 -1.23 3.59
CA LEU A 28 -8.19 -1.07 4.82
C LEU A 28 -6.68 -0.99 4.54
N ILE A 29 -6.21 -1.66 3.48
CA ILE A 29 -4.82 -1.54 3.00
C ILE A 29 -4.54 -0.10 2.61
N LEU A 30 -5.40 0.53 1.80
CA LEU A 30 -5.23 1.91 1.37
C LEU A 30 -5.20 2.87 2.57
N GLU A 31 -6.11 2.68 3.53
CA GLU A 31 -6.16 3.51 4.73
C GLU A 31 -4.92 3.40 5.58
N ARG A 32 -4.39 2.18 5.73
CA ARG A 32 -3.12 1.96 6.41
C ARG A 32 -1.98 2.69 5.70
N ILE A 33 -1.86 2.54 4.38
CA ILE A 33 -0.81 3.21 3.59
C ILE A 33 -0.89 4.73 3.78
N LEU A 34 -2.08 5.31 3.70
CA LEU A 34 -2.30 6.75 3.88
C LEU A 34 -1.96 7.21 5.31
N ALA A 35 -2.34 6.44 6.32
CA ALA A 35 -2.05 6.75 7.72
C ALA A 35 -0.54 6.75 8.00
N GLU A 36 0.19 5.75 7.51
CA GLU A 36 1.64 5.62 7.69
C GLU A 36 2.38 6.70 6.90
N LYS A 37 1.94 7.00 5.68
CA LYS A 37 2.48 8.11 4.89
C LYS A 37 2.30 9.46 5.60
N ARG A 38 1.14 9.68 6.22
CA ARG A 38 0.86 10.91 7.00
C ARG A 38 1.70 11.00 8.28
N GLN A 39 1.97 9.87 8.92
CA GLN A 39 2.81 9.80 10.11
C GLN A 39 4.32 9.93 9.79
N GLY A 40 4.69 9.82 8.51
CA GLY A 40 6.10 9.86 8.10
C GLY A 40 6.86 8.57 8.42
N THR A 41 6.14 7.48 8.72
CA THR A 41 6.72 6.16 9.03
C THR A 41 6.99 5.34 7.77
N CYS A 42 6.57 5.82 6.59
CA CYS A 42 6.88 5.17 5.31
C CYS A 42 8.41 5.18 5.05
N ARG A 43 8.96 4.02 4.68
CA ARG A 43 10.33 3.87 4.17
C ARG A 43 10.41 4.04 2.66
N CYS A 44 9.51 4.84 2.08
CA CYS A 44 9.36 5.05 0.64
C CYS A 44 10.70 5.46 -0.02
N ALA A 45 11.49 6.30 0.65
CA ALA A 45 12.80 6.75 0.16
C ALA A 45 13.86 5.63 0.07
N GLU A 46 13.69 4.54 0.82
CA GLU A 46 14.64 3.43 0.88
C GLU A 46 14.18 2.22 0.05
N THR A 47 12.86 1.97 0.00
CA THR A 47 12.30 0.75 -0.58
C THR A 47 11.66 0.95 -1.95
N HIS A 48 11.18 2.15 -2.25
CA HIS A 48 10.56 2.44 -3.55
C HIS A 48 11.67 2.69 -4.59
N PRO A 49 11.62 2.10 -5.80
CA PRO A 49 12.63 2.30 -6.83
C PRO A 49 12.82 3.77 -7.22
N ASP A 50 11.73 4.55 -7.21
CA ASP A 50 11.75 5.99 -7.44
C ASP A 50 11.97 6.86 -6.18
N GLY A 51 12.07 6.23 -5.01
CA GLY A 51 12.25 6.90 -3.71
C GLY A 51 11.07 7.77 -3.24
N ARG A 52 9.86 7.61 -3.79
CA ARG A 52 8.68 8.45 -3.50
C ARG A 52 7.36 7.71 -3.65
#